data_AF-A0A6P4ZIX7-F1
#
_entry.id   AF-A0A6P4ZIX7-F1
#
_cell.length_a   1.000
_cell.length_b   1.000
_cell.length_c   1.000
_cell.angle_alpha   90.00
_cell.angle_beta   90.00
_cell.angle_gamma   90.00
#
_symmetry.space_group_name_H-M   'P 1'
#
loop_
_entity.id
_entity.type
_entity.pdbx_description
1 polymer ?
#
loop_
_entity_poly.entity_id
_entity_poly.type
_entity_poly.pdbx_seq_one_letter_code
_entity_poly.pdbx_strand_id
1 'polypeptide(L)'
;MGCAASHSDSDQGGPNSNHDMENRLDLDAVADIVRDLCAGKDSEIPSTDPSRAWTEVLSEPVFGRLCSCPRGTTAPDRLSSRDGRKYVFAFGPETVCGTLLRLKPYEMLVQLGLIPRYIYWKVYKEELPCFLVLFRPDLVKPEPATWDGVIAFISRHYPRCVDKVREHLPEIKRRSVDDFEKDCSVRFIDALENPGGPDFMTYDRYVALSAPLPWQTRLFLYCELRLFELFTGDGRTRLHDGSLGEMEYLCDNVALADFGEGNYKIIPVTVTIPDDVIRKNEDEGEK
;
A
#
# COMPACT_ATOMS: atom_id res chain seq x y z
N MET A 1 -73.19 21.75 -20.90
CA MET A 1 -72.02 21.74 -21.79
C MET A 1 -70.82 21.35 -20.93
N GLY A 2 -70.15 20.22 -21.03
CA GLY A 2 -70.28 19.00 -21.83
C GLY A 2 -69.17 18.02 -21.40
N CYS A 3 -69.48 16.72 -21.37
CA CYS A 3 -68.64 15.49 -21.40
C CYS A 3 -67.56 15.30 -20.30
N ALA A 4 -67.49 14.24 -19.48
CA ALA A 4 -67.68 12.78 -19.60
C ALA A 4 -66.52 12.00 -20.29
N ALA A 5 -66.11 10.91 -19.62
CA ALA A 5 -65.31 9.74 -20.05
C ALA A 5 -63.78 9.96 -20.24
N SER A 6 -62.82 9.06 -19.96
CA SER A 6 -62.59 7.76 -19.27
C SER A 6 -61.52 6.99 -20.09
N HIS A 7 -60.74 6.10 -19.44
CA HIS A 7 -59.76 5.14 -19.98
C HIS A 7 -58.35 5.70 -20.25
N SER A 8 -57.22 4.99 -20.12
CA SER A 8 -56.82 3.69 -19.53
C SER A 8 -55.29 3.57 -19.75
N ASP A 9 -54.60 2.85 -18.85
CA ASP A 9 -53.31 2.15 -19.01
C ASP A 9 -52.14 2.78 -19.80
N SER A 10 -50.99 2.95 -19.15
CA SER A 10 -49.86 2.01 -19.36
C SER A 10 -48.63 2.38 -18.52
N ASP A 11 -48.19 1.33 -17.83
CA ASP A 11 -46.91 1.00 -17.24
C ASP A 11 -45.70 1.38 -18.11
N GLN A 12 -44.69 2.08 -17.56
CA GLN A 12 -43.23 1.96 -17.81
C GLN A 12 -42.54 2.76 -16.69
N GLY A 13 -41.87 2.15 -15.71
CA GLY A 13 -40.60 1.44 -15.88
C GLY A 13 -39.48 2.36 -15.40
N GLY A 14 -39.14 2.27 -14.11
CA GLY A 14 -38.12 3.11 -13.47
C GLY A 14 -36.72 2.92 -14.06
N PRO A 15 -35.82 3.91 -13.95
CA PRO A 15 -34.44 3.72 -14.36
C PRO A 15 -33.75 2.77 -13.38
N ASN A 16 -33.43 1.59 -13.91
CA ASN A 16 -32.62 0.53 -13.35
C ASN A 16 -31.37 1.05 -12.61
N SER A 17 -31.37 0.89 -11.29
CA SER A 17 -30.20 0.90 -10.42
C SER A 17 -29.47 -0.46 -10.53
N ASN A 18 -28.81 -0.74 -11.66
CA ASN A 18 -28.13 -2.03 -11.86
C ASN A 18 -26.73 -1.95 -12.50
N HIS A 19 -26.11 -0.77 -12.54
CA HIS A 19 -24.71 -0.64 -13.01
C HIS A 19 -23.66 -0.50 -11.92
N ASP A 20 -24.04 -0.57 -10.64
CA ASP A 20 -23.12 -0.37 -9.51
C ASP A 20 -22.53 -1.67 -8.93
N MET A 21 -22.79 -2.82 -9.57
CA MET A 21 -22.39 -4.14 -9.05
C MET A 21 -21.10 -4.74 -9.65
N GLU A 22 -20.54 -4.20 -10.74
CA GLU A 22 -19.42 -4.84 -11.46
C GLU A 22 -18.01 -4.44 -11.00
N ASN A 23 -17.87 -3.49 -10.05
CA ASN A 23 -16.55 -2.94 -9.67
C ASN A 23 -16.13 -3.20 -8.22
N ARG A 24 -16.73 -4.19 -7.55
CA ARG A 24 -16.29 -4.59 -6.20
C ARG A 24 -15.25 -5.70 -6.35
N LEU A 25 -14.17 -5.63 -5.57
CA LEU A 25 -13.49 -6.86 -5.14
C LEU A 25 -14.61 -7.74 -4.58
N ASP A 26 -14.89 -8.86 -5.24
CA ASP A 26 -15.89 -9.81 -4.78
C ASP A 26 -15.46 -10.26 -3.38
N LEU A 27 -16.13 -9.72 -2.36
CA LEU A 27 -15.73 -9.87 -0.96
C LEU A 27 -15.85 -11.33 -0.54
N ASP A 28 -16.81 -12.06 -1.10
CA ASP A 28 -16.96 -13.49 -0.89
C ASP A 28 -15.80 -14.23 -1.54
N ALA A 29 -15.39 -13.83 -2.76
CA ALA A 29 -14.20 -14.39 -3.39
C ALA A 29 -12.89 -14.06 -2.63
N VAL A 30 -12.73 -12.85 -2.08
CA VAL A 30 -11.55 -12.52 -1.25
C VAL A 30 -11.57 -13.32 0.05
N ALA A 31 -12.73 -13.47 0.69
CA ALA A 31 -12.88 -14.29 1.88
C ALA A 31 -12.61 -15.78 1.59
N ASP A 32 -13.06 -16.28 0.44
CA ASP A 32 -12.76 -17.64 -0.04
C ASP A 32 -11.26 -17.80 -0.28
N ILE A 33 -10.59 -16.82 -0.90
CA ILE A 33 -9.15 -16.84 -1.14
C ILE A 33 -8.35 -16.82 0.16
N VAL A 34 -8.76 -16.00 1.13
CA VAL A 34 -8.14 -15.96 2.46
C VAL A 34 -8.33 -17.30 3.16
N ARG A 35 -9.53 -17.90 3.06
CA ARG A 35 -9.82 -19.23 3.59
C ARG A 35 -8.96 -20.30 2.91
N ASP A 36 -8.84 -20.30 1.58
CA ASP A 36 -8.00 -21.20 0.81
C ASP A 36 -6.52 -21.10 1.21
N LEU A 37 -6.03 -19.88 1.45
CA LEU A 37 -4.67 -19.65 1.93
C LEU A 37 -4.43 -20.25 3.32
N CYS A 38 -5.46 -20.23 4.18
CA CYS A 38 -5.34 -20.70 5.56
C CYS A 38 -5.71 -22.18 5.75
N ALA A 39 -6.50 -22.77 4.85
CA ALA A 39 -7.06 -24.11 5.00
C ALA A 39 -6.07 -25.27 4.85
N GLY A 40 -4.81 -24.99 4.46
CA GLY A 40 -3.69 -25.94 4.42
C GLY A 40 -4.07 -27.42 4.37
N LYS A 41 -4.50 -27.93 3.21
CA LYS A 41 -4.91 -29.32 2.89
C LYS A 41 -5.88 -30.10 3.81
N ASP A 42 -6.04 -29.80 5.10
CA ASP A 42 -6.76 -30.66 6.06
C ASP A 42 -7.46 -29.92 7.23
N SER A 43 -7.91 -28.67 7.04
CA SER A 43 -8.53 -27.90 8.15
C SER A 43 -10.04 -27.74 7.99
N GLU A 44 -10.82 -28.22 8.97
CA GLU A 44 -12.27 -28.00 9.06
C GLU A 44 -12.62 -26.50 9.12
N ILE A 45 -13.69 -26.13 8.40
CA ILE A 45 -14.13 -24.75 8.15
C ILE A 45 -14.69 -24.13 9.45
N PRO A 46 -14.12 -23.04 10.00
CA PRO A 46 -14.70 -22.35 11.15
C PRO A 46 -15.93 -21.52 10.75
N SER A 47 -16.92 -21.51 11.64
CA SER A 47 -18.20 -20.77 11.56
C SER A 47 -18.04 -19.29 11.18
N THR A 48 -18.96 -18.81 10.32
CA THR A 48 -19.07 -17.45 9.74
C THR A 48 -19.60 -16.38 10.72
N ASP A 49 -19.22 -16.40 12.00
CA ASP A 49 -19.63 -15.37 12.95
C ASP A 49 -18.84 -14.05 12.71
N PRO A 50 -19.48 -12.98 12.21
CA PRO A 50 -18.81 -11.70 11.92
C PRO A 50 -18.32 -10.95 13.17
N SER A 51 -18.64 -11.45 14.38
CA SER A 51 -18.20 -10.88 15.66
C SER A 51 -16.93 -11.52 16.22
N ARG A 52 -16.48 -12.67 15.67
CA ARG A 52 -15.18 -13.23 16.02
C ARG A 52 -14.08 -12.37 15.42
N ALA A 53 -13.04 -12.08 16.21
CA ALA A 53 -11.83 -11.50 15.68
C ALA A 53 -11.26 -12.49 14.66
N TRP A 54 -11.18 -12.11 13.38
CA TRP A 54 -10.69 -13.01 12.31
C TRP A 54 -9.29 -13.59 12.56
N THR A 55 -8.51 -12.97 13.44
CA THR A 55 -7.26 -13.52 14.01
C THR A 55 -7.46 -14.86 14.73
N GLU A 56 -8.68 -15.19 15.18
CA GLU A 56 -9.08 -16.47 15.76
C GLU A 56 -9.55 -17.48 14.69
N VAL A 57 -9.86 -17.02 13.47
CA VAL A 57 -10.38 -17.83 12.35
C VAL A 57 -9.24 -18.32 11.46
N LEU A 58 -8.17 -17.55 11.31
CA LEU A 58 -7.01 -17.96 10.53
C LEU A 58 -6.04 -18.77 11.40
N SER A 59 -5.70 -19.99 10.96
CA SER A 59 -4.67 -20.83 11.57
C SER A 59 -3.27 -20.20 11.49
N GLU A 60 -3.05 -19.32 10.51
CA GLU A 60 -1.79 -18.63 10.24
C GLU A 60 -2.03 -17.17 9.82
N PRO A 61 -1.12 -16.24 10.13
CA PRO A 61 -1.27 -14.84 9.74
C PRO A 61 -1.11 -14.67 8.21
N VAL A 62 -2.07 -13.99 7.58
CA VAL A 62 -1.99 -13.57 6.17
C VAL A 62 -1.64 -12.10 6.10
N PHE A 63 -0.63 -11.76 5.31
CA PHE A 63 -0.22 -10.39 5.02
C PHE A 63 -0.66 -10.03 3.61
N GLY A 64 -0.65 -8.75 3.30
CA GLY A 64 -0.84 -8.35 1.92
C GLY A 64 -0.17 -7.04 1.54
N ARG A 65 -0.16 -6.81 0.23
CA ARG A 65 0.39 -5.62 -0.38
C ARG A 65 -0.36 -5.27 -1.66
N LEU A 66 -0.55 -3.98 -1.86
CA LEU A 66 -1.00 -3.45 -3.15
C LEU A 66 0.19 -3.14 -4.05
N CYS A 67 0.13 -3.65 -5.26
CA CYS A 67 1.15 -3.53 -6.28
C CYS A 67 0.57 -2.79 -7.49
N SER A 68 1.11 -1.61 -7.80
CA SER A 68 0.92 -0.98 -9.11
C SER A 68 2.05 -1.42 -10.02
N CYS A 69 1.71 -2.02 -11.16
CA CYS A 69 2.68 -2.58 -12.10
C CYS A 69 2.75 -1.77 -13.40
N PRO A 70 3.81 -1.91 -14.22
CA PRO A 70 3.86 -1.31 -15.54
C PRO A 70 2.68 -1.73 -16.43
N ARG A 71 2.28 -0.87 -17.38
CA ARG A 71 1.24 -1.20 -18.37
C ARG A 71 1.53 -2.52 -19.08
N GLY A 72 0.48 -3.31 -19.30
CA GLY A 72 0.59 -4.63 -19.93
C GLY A 72 0.97 -5.77 -18.98
N THR A 73 1.27 -5.48 -17.71
CA THR A 73 1.50 -6.54 -16.71
C THR A 73 0.20 -7.29 -16.44
N THR A 74 0.22 -8.61 -16.61
CA THR A 74 -0.93 -9.49 -16.31
C THR A 74 -0.93 -10.01 -14.88
N ALA A 75 0.25 -10.14 -14.27
CA ALA A 75 0.43 -10.44 -12.86
C ALA A 75 1.83 -9.98 -12.40
N PRO A 76 1.99 -9.46 -11.17
CA PRO A 76 3.30 -9.21 -10.59
C PRO A 76 4.07 -10.51 -10.39
N ASP A 77 5.38 -10.47 -10.62
CA ASP A 77 6.33 -11.54 -10.30
C ASP A 77 7.06 -11.30 -8.98
N ARG A 78 7.00 -10.07 -8.44
CA ARG A 78 7.58 -9.62 -7.17
C ARG A 78 6.62 -8.72 -6.42
N LEU A 79 6.87 -8.50 -5.13
CA LEU A 79 6.09 -7.54 -4.34
C LEU A 79 6.26 -6.07 -4.80
N SER A 80 7.30 -5.73 -5.54
CA SER A 80 7.46 -4.45 -6.23
C SER A 80 8.27 -4.64 -7.50
N SER A 81 7.75 -4.15 -8.62
CA SER A 81 8.41 -4.16 -9.94
C SER A 81 9.54 -3.12 -10.09
N ARG A 82 10.00 -2.51 -8.98
CA ARG A 82 10.98 -1.42 -9.04
C ARG A 82 12.36 -2.03 -8.86
N ASP A 83 13.20 -1.89 -9.88
CA ASP A 83 14.57 -2.40 -9.87
C ASP A 83 15.39 -1.87 -8.70
N GLY A 84 16.23 -2.74 -8.14
CA GLY A 84 17.09 -2.44 -7.01
C GLY A 84 16.39 -2.27 -5.65
N ARG A 85 15.05 -2.22 -5.62
CA ARG A 85 14.30 -2.08 -4.37
C ARG A 85 14.39 -3.37 -3.56
N LYS A 86 14.98 -3.30 -2.37
CA LYS A 86 15.19 -4.47 -1.49
C LYS A 86 14.00 -4.83 -0.61
N TYR A 87 13.05 -3.91 -0.39
CA TYR A 87 11.90 -4.16 0.47
C TYR A 87 10.67 -3.35 0.08
N VAL A 88 9.56 -3.69 0.69
CA VAL A 88 8.26 -3.11 0.50
C VAL A 88 7.55 -2.90 1.83
N PHE A 89 6.57 -2.01 1.83
CA PHE A 89 5.58 -1.94 2.90
C PHE A 89 4.44 -2.92 2.61
N ALA A 90 4.01 -3.65 3.62
CA ALA A 90 2.88 -4.57 3.60
C ALA A 90 1.95 -4.22 4.75
N PHE A 91 0.69 -4.64 4.65
CA PHE A 91 -0.27 -4.56 5.74
C PHE A 91 -0.48 -5.94 6.37
N GLY A 92 -0.86 -5.93 7.64
CA GLY A 92 -0.94 -7.14 8.45
C GLY A 92 -2.26 -7.90 8.34
N PRO A 93 -2.36 -9.02 9.08
CA PRO A 93 -3.58 -9.82 9.19
C PRO A 93 -4.80 -9.02 9.63
N GLU A 94 -4.61 -8.02 10.48
CA GLU A 94 -5.67 -7.15 10.99
C GLU A 94 -6.34 -6.39 9.84
N THR A 95 -5.54 -5.89 8.91
CA THR A 95 -5.99 -5.13 7.74
C THR A 95 -6.58 -6.05 6.68
N VAL A 96 -5.97 -7.23 6.47
CA VAL A 96 -6.49 -8.25 5.55
C VAL A 96 -7.91 -8.65 5.94
N CYS A 97 -8.14 -8.92 7.22
CA CYS A 97 -9.42 -9.41 7.69
C CYS A 97 -10.43 -8.30 8.04
N GLY A 98 -9.96 -7.08 8.29
CA GLY A 98 -10.80 -5.94 8.62
C GLY A 98 -11.13 -5.11 7.38
N THR A 99 -10.11 -4.44 6.85
CA THR A 99 -10.25 -3.36 5.87
C THR A 99 -10.52 -3.87 4.46
N LEU A 100 -9.80 -4.91 4.01
CA LEU A 100 -9.99 -5.44 2.65
C LEU A 100 -11.40 -6.01 2.44
N LEU A 101 -11.99 -6.59 3.49
CA LEU A 101 -13.31 -7.23 3.41
C LEU A 101 -14.49 -6.24 3.53
N ARG A 102 -14.22 -4.95 3.76
CA ARG A 102 -15.27 -3.95 4.06
C ARG A 102 -15.32 -2.80 3.09
N LEU A 103 -14.20 -2.43 2.49
CA LEU A 103 -14.09 -1.22 1.67
C LEU A 103 -14.07 -1.51 0.18
N LYS A 104 -14.54 -0.55 -0.63
CA LYS A 104 -14.35 -0.60 -2.08
C LYS A 104 -12.87 -0.36 -2.42
N PRO A 105 -12.38 -0.80 -3.59
CA PRO A 105 -10.97 -0.69 -3.97
C PRO A 105 -10.34 0.70 -3.80
N TYR A 106 -11.05 1.77 -4.18
CA TYR A 106 -10.57 3.14 -4.00
C TYR A 106 -10.44 3.54 -2.52
N GLU A 107 -11.49 3.27 -1.73
CA GLU A 107 -11.52 3.57 -0.29
C GLU A 107 -10.43 2.77 0.46
N MET A 108 -10.21 1.52 0.06
CA MET A 108 -9.14 0.67 0.56
C MET A 108 -7.75 1.29 0.31
N LEU A 109 -7.48 1.80 -0.90
CA LEU A 109 -6.21 2.48 -1.20
C LEU A 109 -6.00 3.69 -0.30
N VAL A 110 -7.04 4.51 -0.10
CA VAL A 110 -6.98 5.69 0.78
C VAL A 110 -6.74 5.28 2.24
N GLN A 111 -7.44 4.27 2.74
CA GLN A 111 -7.27 3.74 4.10
C GLN A 111 -5.88 3.14 4.33
N LEU A 112 -5.25 2.65 3.27
CA LEU A 112 -3.86 2.18 3.27
C LEU A 112 -2.83 3.29 3.08
N GLY A 113 -3.25 4.55 3.19
CA GLY A 113 -2.37 5.72 3.18
C GLY A 113 -2.02 6.26 1.80
N LEU A 114 -2.62 5.77 0.72
CA LEU A 114 -2.42 6.37 -0.59
C LEU A 114 -3.22 7.66 -0.71
N ILE A 115 -2.54 8.73 -1.14
CA ILE A 115 -3.16 10.04 -1.30
C ILE A 115 -4.05 10.02 -2.57
N PRO A 116 -5.28 10.57 -2.53
CA PRO A 116 -6.19 10.63 -3.69
C PRO A 116 -5.56 11.10 -5.00
N ARG A 117 -4.74 12.17 -4.94
CA ARG A 117 -4.00 12.68 -6.11
C ARG A 117 -3.05 11.65 -6.70
N TYR A 118 -2.36 10.89 -5.85
CA TYR A 118 -1.45 9.83 -6.29
C TYR A 118 -2.20 8.67 -6.94
N ILE A 119 -3.35 8.28 -6.37
CA ILE A 119 -4.22 7.24 -6.94
C ILE A 119 -4.71 7.68 -8.33
N TYR A 120 -5.19 8.92 -8.45
CA TYR A 120 -5.58 9.52 -9.71
C TYR A 120 -4.46 9.46 -10.76
N TRP A 121 -3.25 9.92 -10.43
CA TRP A 121 -2.14 9.91 -11.39
C TRP A 121 -1.81 8.50 -11.87
N LYS A 122 -1.67 7.54 -10.96
CA LYS A 122 -1.26 6.17 -11.32
C LYS A 122 -2.35 5.34 -11.98
N VAL A 123 -3.56 5.38 -11.45
CA VAL A 123 -4.64 4.49 -11.89
C VAL A 123 -5.41 5.13 -13.03
N TYR A 124 -5.71 6.43 -12.96
CA TYR A 124 -6.53 7.09 -14.00
C TYR A 124 -5.70 7.61 -15.16
N LYS A 125 -4.66 8.43 -14.89
CA LYS A 125 -3.87 9.03 -15.97
C LYS A 125 -2.86 8.06 -16.58
N GLU A 126 -2.15 7.32 -15.73
CA GLU A 126 -1.18 6.33 -16.19
C GLU A 126 -1.79 4.96 -16.43
N GLU A 127 -3.06 4.70 -16.10
CA GLU A 127 -3.74 3.42 -16.35
C GLU A 127 -2.92 2.21 -15.87
N LEU A 128 -2.21 2.34 -14.74
CA LEU A 128 -1.37 1.28 -14.23
C LEU A 128 -2.25 0.16 -13.64
N PRO A 129 -2.06 -1.11 -14.05
CA PRO A 129 -2.76 -2.23 -13.45
C PRO A 129 -2.40 -2.37 -11.97
N CYS A 130 -3.42 -2.58 -11.14
CA CYS A 130 -3.29 -2.74 -9.70
C CYS A 130 -3.61 -4.18 -9.30
N PHE A 131 -2.80 -4.72 -8.39
CA PHE A 131 -2.94 -6.07 -7.87
C PHE A 131 -2.86 -6.06 -6.35
N LEU A 132 -3.74 -6.82 -5.72
CA LEU A 132 -3.65 -7.20 -4.32
C LEU A 132 -2.91 -8.54 -4.26
N VAL A 133 -1.76 -8.53 -3.61
CA VAL A 133 -1.00 -9.75 -3.32
C VAL A 133 -1.23 -10.10 -1.86
N LEU A 134 -1.81 -11.26 -1.60
CA LEU A 134 -1.94 -11.85 -0.26
C LEU A 134 -0.92 -12.97 -0.11
N PHE A 135 -0.27 -13.08 1.04
CA PHE A 135 0.78 -14.08 1.25
C PHE A 135 0.92 -14.48 2.71
N ARG A 136 1.43 -15.71 2.92
CA ARG A 136 1.79 -16.24 4.25
C ARG A 136 3.30 -16.07 4.49
N PRO A 137 3.71 -15.73 5.71
CA PRO A 137 5.10 -15.48 6.03
C PRO A 137 5.84 -16.80 6.32
N ASP A 138 6.25 -17.51 5.27
CA ASP A 138 7.13 -18.68 5.43
C ASP A 138 8.61 -18.24 5.43
N LEU A 139 9.24 -18.25 4.27
CA LEU A 139 10.63 -17.83 4.10
C LEU A 139 10.83 -16.32 4.28
N VAL A 140 9.78 -15.54 4.03
CA VAL A 140 9.80 -14.09 4.16
C VAL A 140 9.02 -13.72 5.40
N LYS A 141 9.67 -12.99 6.32
CA LYS A 141 9.09 -12.59 7.58
C LYS A 141 8.86 -11.08 7.58
N PRO A 142 7.61 -10.62 7.44
CA PRO A 142 7.28 -9.22 7.65
C PRO A 142 7.64 -8.79 9.07
N GLU A 143 8.27 -7.64 9.20
CA GLU A 143 8.63 -7.03 10.47
C GLU A 143 7.76 -5.80 10.69
N PRO A 144 7.28 -5.50 11.91
CA PRO A 144 6.55 -4.26 12.14
C PRO A 144 7.35 -3.06 11.65
N ALA A 145 6.70 -2.13 10.95
CA ALA A 145 7.31 -0.93 10.37
C ALA A 145 7.60 0.13 11.46
N THR A 146 8.28 -0.30 12.50
CA THR A 146 8.77 0.52 13.60
C THR A 146 10.21 0.95 13.32
N TRP A 147 10.74 1.92 14.07
CA TRP A 147 12.16 2.24 13.97
C TRP A 147 13.08 1.06 14.31
N ASP A 148 12.68 0.19 15.22
CA ASP A 148 13.45 -1.00 15.56
C ASP A 148 13.42 -2.01 14.40
N GLY A 149 12.26 -2.18 13.74
CA GLY A 149 12.13 -2.95 12.51
C GLY A 149 12.98 -2.38 11.36
N VAL A 150 12.99 -1.06 11.18
CA VAL A 150 13.88 -0.38 10.22
C VAL A 150 15.35 -0.68 10.52
N ILE A 151 15.78 -0.60 11.78
CA ILE A 151 17.17 -0.89 12.16
C ILE A 151 17.51 -2.37 11.97
N ALA A 152 16.60 -3.29 12.29
CA ALA A 152 16.78 -4.72 12.02
C ALA A 152 16.96 -4.97 10.52
N PHE A 153 16.10 -4.38 9.70
CA PHE A 153 16.17 -4.45 8.25
C PHE A 153 17.48 -3.87 7.68
N ILE A 154 17.89 -2.67 8.09
CA ILE A 154 19.17 -2.07 7.69
C ILE A 154 20.34 -2.97 8.11
N SER A 155 20.28 -3.59 9.28
CA SER A 155 21.31 -4.50 9.75
C SER A 155 21.50 -5.72 8.83
N ARG A 156 20.43 -6.22 8.22
CA ARG A 156 20.49 -7.34 7.27
C ARG A 156 20.92 -6.90 5.87
N HIS A 157 20.35 -5.83 5.34
CA HIS A 157 20.46 -5.49 3.91
C HIS A 157 21.44 -4.35 3.59
N TYR A 158 21.82 -3.55 4.59
CA TYR A 158 22.70 -2.37 4.50
C TYR A 158 23.70 -2.30 5.67
N PRO A 159 24.43 -3.39 5.98
CA PRO A 159 25.17 -3.52 7.24
C PRO A 159 26.26 -2.45 7.46
N ARG A 160 26.83 -1.89 6.38
CA ARG A 160 27.95 -0.91 6.48
C ARG A 160 27.51 0.47 6.94
N CYS A 161 26.20 0.75 6.96
CA CYS A 161 25.68 2.07 7.34
C CYS A 161 24.91 2.08 8.67
N VAL A 162 24.71 0.91 9.30
CA VAL A 162 23.85 0.76 10.49
C VAL A 162 24.27 1.69 11.62
N ASP A 163 25.56 1.74 11.94
CA ASP A 163 26.05 2.54 13.06
C ASP A 163 25.86 4.04 12.83
N LYS A 164 26.10 4.49 11.59
CA LYS A 164 25.84 5.89 11.16
C LYS A 164 24.36 6.23 11.23
N VAL A 165 23.49 5.31 10.81
CA VAL A 165 22.03 5.50 10.94
C VAL A 165 21.62 5.59 12.41
N ARG A 166 22.13 4.71 13.26
CA ARG A 166 21.84 4.70 14.71
C ARG A 166 22.26 5.98 15.40
N GLU A 167 23.41 6.55 15.01
CA GLU A 167 23.92 7.82 15.53
C GLU A 167 22.90 8.96 15.39
N HIS A 168 22.26 9.09 14.22
CA HIS A 168 21.30 10.16 13.94
C HIS A 168 19.85 9.80 14.23
N LEU A 169 19.55 8.54 14.54
CA LEU A 169 18.18 8.07 14.78
C LEU A 169 17.41 8.87 15.84
N PRO A 170 18.01 9.29 16.99
CA PRO A 170 17.31 10.11 17.97
C PRO A 170 16.84 11.46 17.43
N GLU A 171 17.54 12.05 16.46
CA GLU A 171 17.16 13.31 15.83
C GLU A 171 16.11 13.09 14.74
N ILE A 172 16.31 12.06 13.91
CA ILE A 172 15.37 11.65 12.86
C ILE A 172 13.97 11.39 13.44
N LYS A 173 13.88 10.80 14.64
CA LYS A 173 12.61 10.55 15.34
C LYS A 173 11.87 11.82 15.80
N ARG A 174 12.55 12.98 15.88
CA ARG A 174 12.02 14.22 16.48
C ARG A 174 11.72 15.33 15.48
N ARG A 175 12.19 15.21 14.24
CA ARG A 175 12.10 16.23 13.20
C ARG A 175 11.30 15.72 12.01
N SER A 176 10.53 16.62 11.38
CA SER A 176 9.81 16.30 10.13
C SER A 176 10.78 16.24 8.95
N VAL A 177 10.34 15.66 7.81
CA VAL A 177 11.12 15.72 6.55
C VAL A 177 11.36 17.18 6.15
N ASP A 178 10.33 18.03 6.19
CA ASP A 178 10.42 19.45 5.88
C ASP A 178 11.49 20.18 6.70
N ASP A 179 11.67 19.80 7.98
CA ASP A 179 12.72 20.40 8.80
C ASP A 179 14.12 20.01 8.34
N PHE A 180 14.31 18.81 7.78
CA PHE A 180 15.59 18.41 7.18
C PHE A 180 15.81 19.06 5.81
N GLU A 181 14.76 19.21 5.00
CA GLU A 181 14.86 19.89 3.70
C GLU A 181 15.34 21.34 3.84
N LYS A 182 14.91 22.03 4.91
CA LYS A 182 15.38 23.39 5.27
C LYS A 182 16.88 23.44 5.54
N ASP A 183 17.50 22.35 6.04
CA ASP A 183 18.92 22.31 6.37
C ASP A 183 19.82 22.16 5.13
N CYS A 184 19.29 21.60 4.02
CA CYS A 184 20.10 21.21 2.87
C CYS A 184 19.65 21.81 1.53
N SER A 185 18.57 22.59 1.49
CA SER A 185 18.02 23.19 0.26
C SER A 185 17.73 22.18 -0.86
N VAL A 186 17.52 20.91 -0.49
CA VAL A 186 17.14 19.82 -1.38
C VAL A 186 15.74 19.40 -0.99
N ARG A 187 14.82 19.38 -1.96
CA ARG A 187 13.53 18.70 -1.81
C ARG A 187 13.75 17.21 -1.98
N PHE A 188 13.37 16.42 -1.00
CA PHE A 188 13.64 14.98 -0.98
C PHE A 188 12.82 14.26 -2.05
N ILE A 189 11.63 14.77 -2.37
CA ILE A 189 10.81 14.25 -3.47
C ILE A 189 11.51 14.46 -4.83
N ASP A 190 12.12 15.62 -5.07
CA ASP A 190 12.85 15.88 -6.33
C ASP A 190 14.07 14.95 -6.46
N ALA A 191 14.79 14.72 -5.36
CA ALA A 191 15.87 13.75 -5.31
C ALA A 191 15.36 12.34 -5.65
N LEU A 192 14.19 11.95 -5.12
CA LEU A 192 13.55 10.66 -5.33
C LEU A 192 13.13 10.40 -6.78
N GLU A 193 12.65 11.44 -7.46
CA GLU A 193 12.17 11.44 -8.85
C GLU A 193 13.33 11.36 -9.86
N ASN A 194 14.54 11.74 -9.45
CA ASN A 194 15.75 11.63 -10.27
C ASN A 194 16.80 10.68 -9.67
N PRO A 195 16.62 9.34 -9.75
CA PRO A 195 17.56 8.35 -9.19
C PRO A 195 19.00 8.43 -9.71
N GLY A 196 19.21 8.97 -10.91
CA GLY A 196 20.53 9.20 -11.49
C GLY A 196 21.17 10.53 -11.07
N GLY A 197 20.39 11.43 -10.48
CA GLY A 197 20.81 12.77 -10.09
C GLY A 197 21.81 12.78 -8.93
N PRO A 198 22.46 13.93 -8.66
CA PRO A 198 23.44 14.06 -7.58
C PRO A 198 22.80 13.92 -6.18
N ASP A 199 21.54 14.31 -6.03
CA ASP A 199 20.86 14.36 -4.74
C ASP A 199 20.21 13.03 -4.32
N PHE A 200 20.09 12.06 -5.23
CA PHE A 200 19.62 10.73 -4.86
C PHE A 200 20.65 10.02 -3.97
N MET A 201 20.33 9.82 -2.70
CA MET A 201 21.26 9.22 -1.73
C MET A 201 21.16 7.70 -1.75
N THR A 202 21.95 7.06 -2.62
CA THR A 202 22.10 5.59 -2.65
C THR A 202 22.83 5.07 -1.42
N TYR A 203 22.72 3.76 -1.17
CA TYR A 203 23.53 3.09 -0.15
C TYR A 203 25.04 3.35 -0.30
N ASP A 204 25.59 3.21 -1.51
CA ASP A 204 27.03 3.39 -1.73
C ASP A 204 27.48 4.83 -1.48
N ARG A 205 26.67 5.82 -1.92
CA ARG A 205 26.95 7.24 -1.65
C ARG A 205 26.92 7.53 -0.15
N TYR A 206 25.92 7.04 0.56
CA TYR A 206 25.81 7.26 2.00
C TYR A 206 26.96 6.60 2.78
N VAL A 207 27.36 5.37 2.40
CA VAL A 207 28.47 4.68 3.04
C VAL A 207 29.81 5.39 2.82
N ALA A 208 30.01 6.02 1.66
CA ALA A 208 31.21 6.77 1.34
C ALA A 208 31.40 8.06 2.19
N LEU A 209 30.33 8.56 2.82
CA LEU A 209 30.42 9.71 3.74
C LEU A 209 31.19 9.32 5.00
N SER A 210 32.27 10.03 5.33
CA SER A 210 33.04 9.75 6.54
C SER A 210 32.26 10.02 7.83
N ALA A 211 31.57 11.17 7.88
CA ALA A 211 30.71 11.61 8.97
C ALA A 211 29.44 12.25 8.37
N PRO A 212 28.39 11.48 8.08
CA PRO A 212 27.16 12.03 7.51
C PRO A 212 26.50 13.01 8.49
N LEU A 213 25.79 13.99 7.94
CA LEU A 213 24.92 14.86 8.72
C LEU A 213 23.54 14.19 8.93
N PRO A 214 22.74 14.64 9.92
CA PRO A 214 21.40 14.11 10.15
C PRO A 214 20.50 14.14 8.90
N TRP A 215 20.50 15.25 8.14
CA TRP A 215 19.71 15.36 6.91
C TRP A 215 20.16 14.38 5.82
N GLN A 216 21.47 14.08 5.71
CA GLN A 216 21.99 13.09 4.74
C GLN A 216 21.52 11.69 5.10
N THR A 217 21.44 11.38 6.40
CA THR A 217 20.89 10.12 6.89
C THR A 217 19.39 10.05 6.63
N ARG A 218 18.63 11.12 6.87
CA ARG A 218 17.20 11.16 6.53
C ARG A 218 16.98 10.99 5.03
N LEU A 219 17.80 11.64 4.20
CA LEU A 219 17.74 11.56 2.74
C LEU A 219 18.06 10.14 2.24
N PHE A 220 19.07 9.46 2.82
CA PHE A 220 19.33 8.04 2.57
C PHE A 220 18.09 7.18 2.88
N LEU A 221 17.49 7.37 4.07
CA LEU A 221 16.28 6.64 4.45
C LEU A 221 15.08 6.96 3.54
N TYR A 222 15.02 8.17 2.99
CA TYR A 222 13.97 8.59 2.07
C TYR A 222 14.16 7.99 0.66
N CYS A 223 15.38 8.06 0.10
CA CYS A 223 15.70 7.61 -1.25
C CYS A 223 15.81 6.09 -1.36
N GLU A 224 16.68 5.50 -0.55
CA GLU A 224 17.00 4.07 -0.60
C GLU A 224 15.86 3.26 0.03
N LEU A 225 15.36 3.77 1.16
CA LEU A 225 14.38 3.06 1.95
C LEU A 225 12.93 3.47 1.62
N ARG A 226 12.63 4.65 1.08
CA ARG A 226 11.23 5.10 0.89
C ARG A 226 10.49 5.32 2.21
N LEU A 227 11.21 5.65 3.28
CA LEU A 227 10.60 6.15 4.52
C LEU A 227 10.19 7.61 4.28
N PHE A 228 9.01 7.83 3.73
CA PHE A 228 8.53 9.15 3.34
C PHE A 228 8.10 10.01 4.54
N GLU A 229 7.52 11.17 4.28
CA GLU A 229 7.08 12.15 5.26
C GLU A 229 6.02 11.63 6.25
N LEU A 230 5.19 10.68 5.82
CA LEU A 230 4.15 10.07 6.66
C LEU A 230 4.68 8.95 7.57
N PHE A 231 5.92 8.50 7.37
CA PHE A 231 6.50 7.42 8.18
C PHE A 231 6.99 7.94 9.54
N THR A 232 6.39 7.44 10.63
CA THR A 232 6.78 7.78 12.00
C THR A 232 7.46 6.66 12.78
N GLY A 233 7.51 5.46 12.21
CA GLY A 233 8.17 4.31 12.84
C GLY A 233 7.52 3.86 14.15
N ASP A 234 6.20 4.03 14.27
CA ASP A 234 5.31 3.49 15.31
C ASP A 234 4.57 2.23 14.83
N GLY A 235 4.87 1.73 13.62
CA GLY A 235 4.27 0.51 13.07
C GLY A 235 2.87 0.71 12.50
N ARG A 236 2.45 1.96 12.25
CA ARG A 236 1.14 2.28 11.66
C ARG A 236 1.29 3.23 10.49
N THR A 237 0.42 3.07 9.50
CA THR A 237 0.25 4.06 8.43
C THR A 237 -0.29 5.36 9.01
N ARG A 238 0.21 6.51 8.54
CA ARG A 238 -0.44 7.80 8.78
C ARG A 238 -1.23 8.21 7.55
N LEU A 239 -2.47 8.61 7.77
CA LEU A 239 -3.32 9.15 6.71
C LEU A 239 -2.97 10.62 6.45
N HIS A 240 -3.42 11.13 5.32
CA HIS A 240 -3.14 12.51 4.89
C HIS A 240 -3.64 13.58 5.87
N ASP A 241 -4.65 13.26 6.68
CA ASP A 241 -5.20 14.13 7.74
C ASP A 241 -4.43 14.00 9.07
N GLY A 242 -3.36 13.20 9.09
CA GLY A 242 -2.52 12.93 10.25
C GLY A 242 -3.07 11.87 11.22
N SER A 243 -4.25 11.31 10.95
CA SER A 243 -4.83 10.24 11.75
C SER A 243 -4.07 8.92 11.56
N LEU A 244 -4.20 8.03 12.55
CA LEU A 244 -3.59 6.70 12.52
C LEU A 244 -4.45 5.76 11.68
N GLY A 245 -3.84 5.13 10.69
CA GLY A 245 -4.42 4.08 9.89
C GLY A 245 -4.03 2.68 10.39
N GLU A 246 -3.88 1.80 9.41
CA GLU A 246 -3.62 0.38 9.55
C GLU A 246 -2.23 0.04 10.11
N MET A 247 -2.07 -1.18 10.62
CA MET A 247 -0.75 -1.70 10.99
C MET A 247 0.09 -1.94 9.75
N GLU A 248 1.31 -1.42 9.76
CA GLU A 248 2.24 -1.46 8.62
C GLU A 248 3.46 -2.31 8.96
N TYR A 249 3.93 -3.06 7.97
CA TYR A 249 5.04 -4.00 8.07
C TYR A 249 6.06 -3.78 6.96
N LEU A 250 7.33 -3.97 7.25
CA LEU A 250 8.44 -4.04 6.31
C LEU A 250 8.62 -5.49 5.87
N CYS A 251 8.67 -5.73 4.57
CA CYS A 251 8.82 -7.07 3.99
C CYS A 251 9.85 -7.03 2.87
N ASP A 252 10.68 -8.07 2.75
CA ASP A 252 11.66 -8.15 1.67
C ASP A 252 10.95 -8.15 0.31
N ASN A 253 11.51 -7.42 -0.65
CA ASN A 253 10.98 -7.37 -2.00
C ASN A 253 11.47 -8.60 -2.75
N VAL A 254 10.88 -9.76 -2.49
CA VAL A 254 11.24 -11.05 -3.11
C VAL A 254 10.40 -11.35 -4.34
N ALA A 255 10.77 -12.40 -5.08
CA ALA A 255 9.88 -12.97 -6.09
C ALA A 255 8.70 -13.67 -5.41
N LEU A 256 7.52 -13.63 -6.02
CA LEU A 256 6.33 -14.27 -5.45
C LEU A 256 6.49 -15.79 -5.36
N ALA A 257 7.24 -16.38 -6.31
CA ALA A 257 7.59 -17.79 -6.27
C ALA A 257 8.40 -18.17 -5.01
N ASP A 258 9.14 -17.24 -4.41
CA ASP A 258 9.94 -17.49 -3.20
C ASP A 258 9.07 -17.68 -1.95
N PHE A 259 7.78 -17.32 -1.98
CA PHE A 259 6.84 -17.67 -0.91
C PHE A 259 6.49 -19.17 -0.93
N GLY A 260 6.68 -19.85 -2.07
CA GLY A 260 6.23 -21.22 -2.28
C GLY A 260 4.83 -21.29 -2.90
N GLU A 261 4.59 -22.36 -3.66
CA GLU A 261 3.28 -22.61 -4.28
C GLU A 261 2.19 -22.75 -3.22
N GLY A 262 1.07 -22.04 -3.40
CA GLY A 262 -0.03 -22.03 -2.44
C GLY A 262 0.16 -21.08 -1.24
N ASN A 263 1.31 -20.43 -1.11
CA ASN A 263 1.56 -19.46 -0.02
C ASN A 263 1.31 -18.02 -0.42
N TYR A 264 0.91 -17.77 -1.66
CA TYR A 264 0.50 -16.44 -2.12
C TYR A 264 -0.66 -16.53 -3.11
N LYS A 265 -1.40 -15.42 -3.21
CA LYS A 265 -2.49 -15.22 -4.18
C LYS A 265 -2.37 -13.82 -4.76
N ILE A 266 -2.60 -13.73 -6.06
CA ILE A 266 -2.61 -12.48 -6.82
C ILE A 266 -4.05 -12.22 -7.23
N ILE A 267 -4.58 -11.07 -6.84
CA ILE A 267 -5.95 -10.66 -7.12
C ILE A 267 -5.88 -9.37 -7.93
N PRO A 268 -6.30 -9.35 -9.20
CA PRO A 268 -6.46 -8.12 -9.96
C PRO A 268 -7.46 -7.19 -9.27
N VAL A 269 -7.15 -5.89 -9.19
CA VAL A 269 -7.99 -4.89 -8.54
C VAL A 269 -8.38 -3.83 -9.54
N THR A 270 -9.68 -3.76 -9.85
CA THR A 270 -10.25 -2.64 -10.60
C THR A 270 -10.56 -1.50 -9.64
N VAL A 271 -10.00 -0.32 -9.90
CA VAL A 271 -10.16 0.85 -9.03
C VAL A 271 -10.96 1.91 -9.76
N THR A 272 -12.21 2.10 -9.36
CA THR A 272 -13.05 3.21 -9.83
C THR A 272 -12.74 4.46 -9.00
N ILE A 273 -12.25 5.51 -9.64
CA ILE A 273 -11.92 6.77 -8.96
C ILE A 273 -13.17 7.68 -8.96
N PRO A 274 -13.53 8.29 -7.82
CA PRO A 274 -14.67 9.20 -7.74
C PRO A 274 -14.54 10.44 -8.65
N ASP A 275 -15.66 10.87 -9.25
CA ASP A 275 -15.70 12.00 -10.20
C ASP A 275 -15.25 13.34 -9.61
N ASP A 276 -15.49 13.57 -8.32
CA ASP A 276 -15.00 14.75 -7.61
C ASP A 276 -13.47 14.76 -7.48
N VAL A 277 -12.86 13.59 -7.30
CA VAL A 277 -11.40 13.44 -7.26
C VAL A 277 -10.82 13.68 -8.65
N ILE A 278 -11.45 13.15 -9.71
CA ILE A 278 -11.02 13.40 -11.09
C ILE A 278 -11.06 14.89 -11.40
N ARG A 279 -12.23 15.53 -11.25
CA ARG A 279 -12.41 16.98 -11.55
C ARG A 279 -11.40 17.84 -10.80
N LYS A 280 -11.25 17.62 -9.49
CA LYS A 280 -10.30 18.39 -8.67
C LYS A 280 -8.87 18.32 -9.20
N ASN A 281 -8.41 17.14 -9.62
CA ASN A 281 -7.02 16.97 -10.07
C ASN A 281 -6.81 17.37 -11.54
N GLU A 282 -7.87 17.41 -12.37
CA GLU A 282 -7.81 17.99 -13.71
C GLU A 282 -7.68 19.52 -13.65
N ASP A 283 -8.47 20.17 -12.80
CA ASP A 283 -8.45 21.63 -12.62
C ASP A 283 -7.11 22.14 -12.03
N GLU A 284 -6.44 21.32 -11.22
CA GLU A 284 -5.13 21.65 -10.62
C GLU A 284 -3.93 21.41 -11.56
N GLY A 285 -4.10 20.60 -12.62
CA GLY A 285 -3.04 20.20 -13.55
C GLY A 285 -2.79 21.18 -14.71
N GLU A 286 -3.61 22.21 -14.86
CA GLU A 286 -3.48 23.26 -15.89
C GLU A 286 -2.69 24.51 -15.41
N LYS A 287 -1.98 24.42 -14.28
CA LYS A 287 -1.11 25.49 -13.73
C LYS A 287 0.33 25.04 -13.62
#